data_AF-A0A1S3QYN3-F1
#
_entry.id   AF-A0A1S3QYN3-F1
#
_cell.length_a   1.000
_cell.length_b   1.000
_cell.length_c   1.000
_cell.angle_alpha   90.00
_cell.angle_beta   90.00
_cell.angle_gamma   90.00
#
_symmetry.space_group_name_H-M   'P 1'
#
loop_
_entity.id
_entity.type
_entity.pdbx_description
1 polymer ?
#
loop_
_entity_poly.entity_id
_entity_poly.type
_entity_poly.pdbx_seq_one_letter_code
_entity_poly.pdbx_strand_id
1 'polypeptide(L)'
;MKHSRTVMKTEDKTIQPSSSKKKESQRYCTVHCTGYMRSWPSTQLDAESNDNESSHLSCLVAVCRVHPNNACQPSREVKVKPTQFVTRFAIDGKFTFVDQQATTVLGYLPQELLGTSCYEYFHQDDLQHLAETHRK
;
A
#
# COMPACT_ATOMS: atom_id res chain seq x y z
N MET A 1 58.68 -4.99 -4.39
CA MET A 1 58.08 -5.14 -5.73
C MET A 1 57.47 -6.53 -5.88
N LYS A 2 56.19 -6.68 -5.54
CA LYS A 2 55.28 -7.74 -6.05
C LYS A 2 53.86 -7.19 -5.93
N HIS A 3 53.31 -6.72 -7.04
CA HIS A 3 51.90 -6.35 -7.19
C HIS A 3 51.32 -7.36 -8.17
N SER A 4 50.47 -8.24 -7.69
CA SER A 4 49.77 -9.21 -8.54
C SER A 4 48.44 -8.56 -8.96
N ARG A 5 48.43 -8.04 -10.19
CA ARG A 5 47.23 -7.54 -10.87
C ARG A 5 46.57 -8.72 -11.58
N THR A 6 45.47 -9.23 -11.04
CA THR A 6 44.63 -10.18 -11.78
C THR A 6 43.65 -9.39 -12.64
N VAL A 7 43.81 -9.54 -13.95
CA VAL A 7 42.99 -8.96 -15.00
C VAL A 7 41.63 -9.66 -15.03
N MET A 8 40.55 -8.89 -14.96
CA MET A 8 39.19 -9.37 -15.21
C MET A 8 39.04 -9.79 -16.66
N LYS A 9 38.50 -10.99 -16.89
CA LYS A 9 38.00 -11.42 -18.20
C LYS A 9 36.48 -11.43 -18.15
N THR A 10 35.90 -10.54 -18.92
CA THR A 10 34.47 -10.38 -19.20
C THR A 10 33.92 -11.61 -19.92
N GLU A 11 32.85 -12.19 -19.41
CA GLU A 11 31.93 -13.01 -20.20
C GLU A 11 30.51 -12.46 -20.05
N ASP A 12 29.97 -12.11 -21.22
CA ASP A 12 28.62 -11.63 -21.46
C ASP A 12 27.60 -12.72 -21.08
N LYS A 13 26.69 -12.39 -20.16
CA LYS A 13 25.38 -13.01 -20.12
C LYS A 13 24.33 -11.91 -19.99
N THR A 14 23.86 -11.50 -21.14
CA THR A 14 22.60 -10.78 -21.35
C THR A 14 21.48 -11.43 -20.52
N ILE A 15 21.07 -10.80 -19.41
CA ILE A 15 19.88 -11.16 -18.64
C ILE A 15 18.74 -10.27 -19.12
N GLN A 16 17.85 -10.87 -19.91
CA GLN A 16 16.59 -10.23 -20.32
C GLN A 16 15.68 -9.99 -19.11
N PRO A 17 14.97 -8.85 -19.03
CA PRO A 17 14.04 -8.58 -17.95
C PRO A 17 12.71 -9.31 -18.22
N SER A 18 12.52 -10.49 -17.62
CA SER A 18 11.21 -11.16 -17.65
C SER A 18 10.24 -10.47 -16.70
N SER A 19 9.15 -10.01 -17.29
CA SER A 19 8.06 -9.26 -16.70
C SER A 19 7.35 -10.03 -15.59
N SER A 20 7.57 -9.64 -14.34
CA SER A 20 6.71 -10.08 -13.23
C SER A 20 6.57 -9.01 -12.14
N LYS A 21 6.15 -7.80 -12.55
CA LYS A 21 5.76 -6.68 -11.66
C LYS A 21 4.52 -6.94 -10.79
N LYS A 22 4.01 -8.18 -10.70
CA LYS A 22 2.80 -8.53 -9.94
C LYS A 22 3.06 -9.10 -8.55
N LYS A 23 4.33 -9.26 -8.14
CA LYS A 23 4.72 -9.95 -6.90
C LYS A 23 5.50 -9.08 -5.92
N GLU A 24 5.38 -7.76 -6.02
CA GLU A 24 6.03 -6.83 -5.08
C GLU A 24 5.03 -6.19 -4.09
N SER A 25 3.73 -6.37 -4.30
CA SER A 25 2.70 -5.65 -3.53
C SER A 25 2.44 -6.16 -2.12
N GLN A 26 3.14 -7.19 -1.65
CA GLN A 26 2.90 -7.73 -0.30
C GLN A 26 4.19 -8.21 0.38
N ARG A 27 5.16 -7.30 0.52
CA ARG A 27 6.34 -7.48 1.39
C ARG A 27 6.01 -7.35 2.88
N TYR A 28 4.86 -6.77 3.21
CA TYR A 28 4.43 -6.46 4.56
C TYR A 28 2.97 -6.88 4.77
N CYS A 29 2.62 -7.21 6.01
CA CYS A 29 1.24 -7.51 6.42
C CYS A 29 0.88 -6.73 7.69
N THR A 30 -0.39 -6.39 7.83
CA THR A 30 -0.89 -5.73 9.03
C THR A 30 -0.96 -6.75 10.17
N VAL A 31 -0.27 -6.46 11.27
CA VAL A 31 -0.33 -7.26 12.50
C VAL A 31 -0.96 -6.44 13.62
N HIS A 32 -1.84 -7.07 14.38
CA HIS A 32 -2.39 -6.51 15.61
C HIS A 32 -1.60 -7.06 16.80
N CYS A 33 -0.89 -6.20 17.50
CA CYS A 33 -0.04 -6.57 18.64
C CYS A 33 -0.69 -6.12 19.95
N THR A 34 -0.79 -7.04 20.90
CA THR A 34 -1.31 -6.79 22.25
C THR A 34 -0.32 -7.32 23.27
N GLY A 35 -0.01 -6.52 24.28
CA GLY A 35 1.03 -6.84 25.25
C GLY A 35 1.04 -5.90 26.45
N TYR A 36 2.06 -6.05 27.29
CA TYR A 36 2.27 -5.26 28.50
C TYR A 36 3.76 -5.08 28.78
N MET A 37 4.11 -4.03 29.53
CA MET A 37 5.48 -3.78 29.98
C MET A 37 5.78 -4.60 31.23
N ARG A 38 6.95 -5.21 31.27
CA ARG A 38 7.44 -5.98 32.43
C ARG A 38 8.85 -5.53 32.79
N SER A 39 9.08 -5.20 34.06
CA SER A 39 10.41 -5.00 34.60
C SER A 39 10.97 -6.33 35.14
N TRP A 40 12.26 -6.55 34.92
CA TRP A 40 12.99 -7.68 35.45
C TRP A 40 14.14 -7.17 36.32
N PRO A 41 14.30 -7.66 37.56
CA PRO A 41 15.46 -7.33 38.36
C PRO A 41 16.70 -7.96 37.73
N SER A 42 17.73 -7.16 37.50
CA SER A 42 19.02 -7.64 37.01
C SER A 42 19.62 -8.57 38.07
N THR A 43 19.52 -9.88 37.87
CA THR A 43 20.28 -10.85 38.65
C THR A 43 21.76 -10.60 38.39
N GLN A 44 22.52 -10.31 39.45
CA GLN A 44 23.97 -10.19 39.48
C GLN A 44 24.63 -11.22 38.55
N LEU A 45 25.13 -10.75 37.41
CA LEU A 45 26.23 -11.40 36.71
C LEU A 45 27.46 -10.58 37.08
N ASP A 46 28.38 -11.25 37.77
CA ASP A 46 29.59 -10.74 38.38
C ASP A 46 30.32 -9.68 37.55
N ALA A 47 30.52 -8.50 38.13
CA ALA A 47 31.74 -7.70 37.94
C ALA A 47 31.77 -6.57 38.97
N GLU A 48 32.79 -6.61 39.82
CA GLU A 48 33.14 -5.58 40.80
C GLU A 48 33.37 -4.23 40.10
N SER A 49 32.34 -3.37 40.08
CA SER A 49 32.53 -1.95 39.82
C SER A 49 31.41 -1.16 40.47
N ASN A 50 31.86 -0.23 41.31
CA ASN A 50 31.12 0.64 42.19
C ASN A 50 30.47 1.76 41.35
N ASP A 51 29.18 1.63 41.02
CA ASP A 51 28.27 2.77 40.93
C ASP A 51 26.80 2.32 40.96
N ASN A 52 26.07 3.02 41.80
CA ASN A 52 24.71 2.76 42.26
C ASN A 52 23.67 3.17 41.21
N GLU A 53 23.24 2.26 40.35
CA GLU A 53 21.92 2.32 39.68
C GLU A 53 21.51 0.90 39.24
N SER A 54 20.69 0.22 40.06
CA SER A 54 20.06 -1.05 39.71
C SER A 54 19.14 -0.86 38.51
N SER A 55 19.70 -0.92 37.30
CA SER A 55 18.97 -0.74 36.05
C SER A 55 18.00 -1.90 35.87
N HIS A 56 16.74 -1.71 36.29
CA HIS A 56 15.66 -2.66 36.02
C HIS A 56 15.46 -2.77 34.51
N LEU A 57 15.76 -3.93 33.94
CA LEU A 57 15.51 -4.18 32.52
C LEU A 57 14.00 -4.22 32.30
N SER A 58 13.47 -3.25 31.55
CA SER A 58 12.05 -3.22 31.20
C SER A 58 11.88 -3.72 29.76
N CYS A 59 11.05 -4.75 29.56
CA CYS A 59 10.74 -5.31 28.25
C CYS A 59 9.23 -5.27 27.96
N LEU A 60 8.89 -5.08 26.68
CA LEU A 60 7.52 -5.26 26.20
C LEU A 60 7.31 -6.73 25.86
N VAL A 61 6.38 -7.37 26.54
CA VAL A 61 5.92 -8.71 26.18
C VAL A 61 4.62 -8.55 25.40
N ALA A 62 4.64 -8.89 24.10
CA ALA A 62 3.48 -8.78 23.24
C ALA A 62 3.28 -10.04 22.38
N VAL A 63 2.01 -10.32 22.09
CA VAL A 63 1.59 -11.31 21.09
C VAL A 63 1.03 -10.55 19.90
N CYS A 64 1.48 -10.90 18.70
CA CYS A 64 0.98 -10.31 17.46
C CYS A 64 0.16 -11.35 16.68
N ARG A 65 -1.03 -10.93 16.22
CA ARG A 65 -1.87 -11.72 15.32
C ARG A 65 -1.90 -11.04 13.96
N VAL A 66 -1.71 -11.80 12.90
CA VAL A 66 -1.86 -11.28 11.53
C VAL A 66 -3.33 -10.94 11.32
N HIS A 67 -3.60 -9.70 10.98
CA HIS A 67 -4.95 -9.28 10.60
C HIS A 67 -5.09 -9.56 9.11
N PRO A 68 -5.92 -10.55 8.68
CA PRO A 68 -6.07 -10.84 7.28
C PRO A 68 -6.63 -9.59 6.60
N ASN A 69 -5.83 -9.00 5.71
CA ASN A 69 -6.30 -7.93 4.87
C ASN A 69 -7.29 -8.55 3.87
N ASN A 70 -8.55 -8.13 3.89
CA ASN A 70 -9.57 -8.60 2.94
C ASN A 70 -9.27 -8.17 1.49
N ALA A 71 -8.16 -7.44 1.25
CA ALA A 71 -7.67 -7.16 -0.08
C ALA A 71 -7.08 -8.43 -0.71
N CYS A 72 -7.62 -8.76 -1.89
CA CYS A 72 -7.18 -9.80 -2.82
C CYS A 72 -7.62 -11.23 -2.51
N GLN A 73 -8.84 -11.54 -2.96
CA GLN A 73 -9.15 -12.88 -3.44
C GLN A 73 -8.28 -13.19 -4.68
N PRO A 74 -7.42 -14.23 -4.66
CA PRO A 74 -6.75 -14.70 -5.85
C PRO A 74 -7.78 -15.47 -6.70
N SER A 75 -8.54 -14.75 -7.53
CA SER A 75 -9.36 -15.36 -8.57
C SER A 75 -8.42 -16.08 -9.55
N ARG A 76 -8.42 -17.42 -9.53
CA ARG A 76 -7.66 -18.30 -10.43
C ARG A 76 -8.31 -18.49 -11.80
N GLU A 77 -9.22 -17.61 -12.20
CA GLU A 77 -9.76 -17.56 -13.56
C GLU A 77 -9.35 -16.24 -14.22
N VAL A 78 -8.88 -16.30 -15.47
CA VAL A 78 -8.63 -15.13 -16.32
C VAL A 78 -9.99 -14.55 -16.75
N LYS A 79 -10.75 -14.01 -15.79
CA LYS A 79 -11.82 -13.07 -16.07
C LYS A 79 -11.15 -11.71 -16.20
N VAL A 80 -11.11 -11.19 -17.43
CA VAL A 80 -10.74 -9.80 -17.66
C VAL A 80 -11.77 -8.97 -16.90
N LYS A 81 -11.36 -8.37 -15.77
CA LYS A 81 -12.23 -7.47 -15.03
C LYS A 81 -12.45 -6.23 -15.91
N PRO A 82 -13.70 -5.78 -16.10
CA PRO A 82 -13.95 -4.53 -16.80
C PRO A 82 -13.23 -3.40 -16.05
N THR A 83 -12.63 -2.48 -16.81
CA THR A 83 -11.99 -1.30 -16.24
C THR A 83 -13.08 -0.42 -15.63
N GLN A 84 -13.03 -0.25 -14.32
CA GLN A 84 -14.01 0.50 -13.55
C GLN A 84 -13.28 1.41 -12.56
N PHE A 85 -13.91 2.52 -12.19
CA PHE A 85 -13.41 3.47 -11.21
C PHE A 85 -14.57 3.88 -10.31
N VAL A 86 -14.25 4.43 -9.14
CA VAL A 86 -15.24 4.86 -8.15
C VAL A 86 -15.21 6.38 -8.04
N THR A 87 -16.39 7.00 -8.02
CA THR A 87 -16.56 8.43 -7.73
C THR A 87 -17.61 8.64 -6.64
N ARG A 88 -17.56 9.81 -6.01
CA ARG A 88 -18.64 10.31 -5.15
C ARG A 88 -19.05 11.68 -5.62
N PHE A 89 -20.34 11.94 -5.56
CA PHE A 89 -20.95 13.20 -5.97
C PHE A 89 -21.63 13.87 -4.78
N ALA A 90 -21.59 15.19 -4.75
CA ALA A 90 -22.48 15.98 -3.91
C ALA A 90 -23.90 15.97 -4.49
N ILE A 91 -24.86 16.45 -3.70
CA ILE A 91 -26.27 16.54 -4.12
C ILE A 91 -26.49 17.48 -5.31
N ASP A 92 -25.58 18.43 -5.54
CA ASP A 92 -25.57 19.33 -6.69
C ASP A 92 -24.88 18.72 -7.93
N GLY A 93 -24.47 17.45 -7.86
CA GLY A 93 -23.84 16.73 -8.96
C GLY A 93 -22.33 16.93 -9.06
N LYS A 94 -21.71 17.69 -8.15
CA LYS A 94 -20.27 17.95 -8.21
C LYS A 94 -19.44 16.77 -7.71
N PHE A 95 -18.32 16.50 -8.36
CA PHE A 95 -17.39 15.46 -7.90
C PHE A 95 -16.76 15.87 -6.55
N THR A 96 -16.93 15.02 -5.53
CA THR A 96 -16.31 15.18 -4.20
C THR A 96 -15.18 14.18 -3.97
N PHE A 97 -15.17 13.09 -4.73
CA PHE A 97 -14.11 12.09 -4.73
C PHE A 97 -14.03 11.43 -6.11
N VAL A 98 -12.80 11.19 -6.58
CA VAL A 98 -12.52 10.51 -7.84
C VAL A 98 -11.33 9.57 -7.64
N ASP A 99 -11.51 8.29 -7.96
CA ASP A 99 -10.44 7.29 -7.95
C ASP A 99 -9.36 7.60 -9.03
N GLN A 100 -8.09 7.27 -8.75
CA GLN A 100 -6.98 7.49 -9.67
C GLN A 100 -7.16 6.72 -11.00
N GLN A 101 -7.89 5.60 -10.97
CA GLN A 101 -8.21 4.83 -12.18
C GLN A 101 -9.08 5.60 -13.19
N ALA A 102 -9.73 6.70 -12.78
CA ALA A 102 -10.49 7.57 -13.67
C ALA A 102 -9.65 8.06 -14.86
N THR A 103 -8.36 8.32 -14.67
CA THR A 103 -7.47 8.75 -15.76
C THR A 103 -7.29 7.69 -16.83
N THR A 104 -7.24 6.41 -16.44
CA THR A 104 -7.16 5.31 -17.40
C THR A 104 -8.47 5.10 -18.17
N VAL A 105 -9.62 5.42 -17.55
CA VAL A 105 -10.94 5.20 -18.15
C VAL A 105 -11.42 6.40 -18.98
N LEU A 106 -11.28 7.62 -18.44
CA LEU A 106 -11.84 8.86 -19.00
C LEU A 106 -10.79 9.77 -19.63
N GLY A 107 -9.52 9.60 -19.29
CA GLY A 107 -8.43 10.49 -19.75
C GLY A 107 -8.20 11.75 -18.91
N TYR A 108 -9.08 12.06 -17.95
CA TYR A 108 -8.93 13.20 -17.05
C TYR A 108 -8.14 12.83 -15.78
N LEU A 109 -7.36 13.77 -15.27
CA LEU A 109 -6.76 13.68 -13.94
C LEU A 109 -7.85 13.93 -12.88
N PRO A 110 -7.79 13.26 -11.70
CA PRO A 110 -8.77 13.47 -10.63
C PRO A 110 -8.96 14.95 -10.25
N GLN A 111 -7.88 15.72 -10.25
CA GLN A 111 -7.90 17.16 -9.94
C GLN A 111 -8.64 18.02 -10.97
N GLU A 112 -8.80 17.56 -12.22
CA GLU A 112 -9.57 18.26 -13.25
C GLU A 112 -11.08 18.03 -13.10
N LEU A 113 -11.46 16.90 -12.50
CA LEU A 113 -12.85 16.52 -12.26
C LEU A 113 -13.36 17.03 -10.92
N LEU A 114 -12.51 17.09 -9.90
CA LEU A 114 -12.92 17.51 -8.56
C LEU A 114 -13.53 18.92 -8.57
N GLY A 115 -14.75 19.03 -8.04
CA GLY A 115 -15.50 20.28 -7.97
C GLY A 115 -16.29 20.68 -9.23
N THR A 116 -16.09 20.02 -10.37
CA THR A 116 -16.93 20.22 -11.57
C THR A 116 -18.20 19.40 -11.49
N SER A 117 -19.23 19.78 -12.25
CA SER A 117 -20.51 19.06 -12.27
C SER A 117 -20.43 17.84 -13.19
N CYS A 118 -20.96 16.68 -12.75
CA CYS A 118 -21.00 15.47 -13.57
C CYS A 118 -21.79 15.65 -14.88
N TYR A 119 -22.79 16.54 -14.86
CA TYR A 119 -23.63 16.86 -16.01
C TYR A 119 -22.88 17.54 -17.16
N GLU A 120 -21.68 18.10 -16.91
CA GLU A 120 -20.83 18.68 -17.97
C GLU A 120 -20.21 17.61 -18.90
N TYR A 121 -20.17 16.36 -18.45
CA TYR A 121 -19.52 15.25 -19.15
C TYR A 121 -20.51 14.25 -19.78
N PHE A 122 -21.80 14.39 -19.50
CA PHE A 122 -22.83 13.50 -20.04
C PHE A 122 -23.23 13.92 -21.45
N HIS A 123 -23.60 12.94 -22.27
CA HIS A 123 -24.16 13.21 -23.58
C HIS A 123 -25.55 13.86 -23.44
N GLN A 124 -25.88 14.79 -24.35
CA GLN A 124 -27.13 15.57 -24.25
C GLN A 124 -28.37 14.69 -24.20
N ASP A 125 -28.38 13.61 -24.97
CA ASP A 125 -29.49 12.65 -25.04
C ASP A 125 -29.70 11.88 -23.72
N ASP A 126 -28.65 11.73 -22.91
CA ASP A 126 -28.68 10.95 -21.67
C ASP A 126 -28.94 11.81 -20.42
N LEU A 127 -28.84 13.15 -20.54
CA LEU A 127 -28.91 14.07 -19.41
C LEU A 127 -30.18 13.89 -18.57
N GLN A 128 -31.34 13.80 -19.22
CA GLN A 128 -32.62 13.67 -18.52
C GLN A 128 -32.66 12.37 -17.70
N HIS A 129 -32.30 11.25 -18.31
CA HIS A 129 -32.32 9.94 -17.67
C HIS A 129 -31.34 9.85 -16.48
N LEU A 130 -30.14 10.39 -16.65
CA LEU A 130 -29.12 10.42 -15.60
C LEU A 130 -29.51 11.37 -14.46
N ALA A 131 -30.12 12.53 -14.76
CA ALA A 131 -30.59 13.47 -13.74
C ALA A 131 -31.74 12.89 -12.89
N GLU A 132 -32.67 12.17 -13.52
CA GLU A 132 -33.73 11.46 -12.82
C GLU A 132 -33.17 10.37 -11.89
N THR A 133 -32.09 9.71 -12.30
CA THR A 133 -31.42 8.68 -11.50
C THR A 133 -30.64 9.29 -10.35
N HIS A 134 -29.94 10.41 -10.56
CA HIS A 134 -29.18 11.11 -9.52
C HIS A 134 -30.05 11.73 -8.41
N ARG A 135 -31.30 12.08 -8.74
CA ARG A 135 -32.28 12.64 -7.78
C ARG A 135 -32.96 11.61 -6.89
N LYS A 136 -32.89 10.31 -7.24
CA LYS A 136 -33.48 9.22 -6.46
C LYS A 136 -32.56 8.79 -5.32
#